data_AF-A0ABD2NDS9-F1
#
_entry.id   AF-A0ABD2NDS9-F1
#
_cell.length_a   1.000
_cell.length_b   1.000
_cell.length_c   1.000
_cell.angle_alpha   90.00
_cell.angle_beta   90.00
_cell.angle_gamma   90.00
#
_symmetry.space_group_name_H-M   'P 1'
#
loop_
_entity.id
_entity.type
_entity.pdbx_description
1 polymer ?
#
loop_
_entity_poly.entity_id
_entity_poly.type
_entity_poly.pdbx_seq_one_letter_code
_entity_poly.pdbx_strand_id
1 'polypeptide(L)'
;MENIQMKVMWIPSHTNIEYNEKADQLAKQGQDQETNGTYKFNPRKIWPKIKKDLWKEWKEEWDRITLTKGKYYANLQQSTKINENPGTKISIITQENITTINRLLSGHCCTPQHLFLK
;
A
#
# COMPACT_ATOMS: atom_id res chain seq x y z
N MET A 1 -28.41 -12.37 1.74
CA MET A 1 -27.75 -11.23 1.06
C MET A 1 -27.57 -11.64 -0.38
N GLU A 2 -28.25 -10.97 -1.30
CA GLU A 2 -28.12 -11.27 -2.72
C GLU A 2 -26.74 -10.84 -3.22
N ASN A 3 -26.11 -11.68 -4.03
CA ASN A 3 -24.84 -11.34 -4.70
C ASN A 3 -25.16 -10.36 -5.83
N ILE A 4 -24.79 -9.08 -5.65
CA ILE A 4 -24.90 -8.07 -6.70
C ILE A 4 -23.65 -8.18 -7.58
N GLN A 5 -23.84 -8.54 -8.85
CA GLN A 5 -22.78 -8.50 -9.85
C GLN A 5 -22.66 -7.07 -10.40
N MET A 6 -21.53 -6.40 -10.10
CA MET A 6 -21.27 -5.02 -10.53
C MET A 6 -20.14 -4.97 -11.55
N LYS A 7 -20.29 -4.14 -12.59
CA LYS A 7 -19.23 -3.83 -13.55
C LYS A 7 -18.96 -2.33 -13.50
N VAL A 8 -17.71 -1.96 -13.23
CA VAL A 8 -17.25 -0.57 -13.22
C VAL A 8 -16.51 -0.30 -14.53
N MET A 9 -16.74 0.86 -15.12
CA MET A 9 -16.10 1.28 -16.37
C MET A 9 -15.70 2.76 -16.32
N TRP A 10 -14.57 3.07 -16.97
CA TRP A 10 -14.13 4.44 -17.17
C TRP A 10 -14.83 5.03 -18.37
N ILE A 11 -15.42 6.21 -18.20
CA ILE A 11 -16.13 6.95 -19.25
C ILE A 11 -15.34 8.24 -19.52
N PRO A 12 -15.09 8.58 -20.80
CA PRO A 12 -14.44 9.85 -21.15
C PRO A 12 -15.31 11.05 -20.78
N SER A 13 -14.69 12.07 -20.19
CA SER A 13 -15.34 13.34 -19.83
C SER A 13 -15.82 14.10 -21.07
N HIS A 14 -16.87 14.91 -20.90
CA HIS A 14 -17.38 15.86 -21.92
C HIS A 14 -17.79 15.22 -23.24
N THR A 15 -18.32 14.00 -23.19
CA THR A 15 -18.80 13.28 -24.38
C THR A 15 -20.31 13.42 -24.60
N ASN A 16 -20.98 14.37 -23.92
CA ASN A 16 -22.43 14.57 -23.98
C ASN A 16 -23.24 13.30 -23.61
N ILE A 17 -22.69 12.43 -22.76
CA ILE A 17 -23.42 11.29 -22.22
C ILE A 17 -24.36 11.81 -21.14
N GLU A 18 -25.65 11.85 -21.44
CA GLU A 18 -26.70 12.48 -20.62
C GLU A 18 -26.58 12.15 -19.13
N TYR A 19 -26.46 10.87 -18.77
CA TYR A 19 -26.38 10.46 -17.37
C TYR A 19 -25.05 10.79 -16.69
N ASN A 20 -23.95 10.86 -17.44
CA ASN A 20 -22.67 11.32 -16.90
C ASN A 20 -22.71 12.82 -16.63
N GLU A 21 -23.19 13.61 -17.60
CA GLU A 21 -23.35 15.07 -17.46
C GLU A 21 -24.32 15.41 -16.32
N LYS A 22 -25.41 14.64 -16.17
CA LYS A 22 -26.36 14.79 -15.07
C LYS A 22 -25.73 14.46 -13.72
N ALA A 23 -24.90 13.41 -13.65
CA ALA A 23 -24.17 13.09 -12.43
C ALA A 23 -23.20 14.21 -12.04
N ASP A 24 -22.47 14.78 -13.01
CA ASP A 24 -21.56 15.91 -12.78
C ASP A 24 -22.31 17.17 -12.34
N GLN A 25 -23.46 17.48 -12.96
CA GLN A 25 -24.31 18.59 -12.56
C GLN A 25 -24.82 18.44 -11.13
N LEU A 26 -25.31 17.25 -10.76
CA LEU A 26 -25.77 16.96 -9.40
C LEU A 26 -24.63 17.04 -8.39
N ALA A 27 -23.45 16.53 -8.74
CA ALA A 27 -22.25 16.64 -7.90
C ALA A 27 -21.86 18.09 -7.65
N LYS A 28 -21.94 18.95 -8.69
CA LYS A 28 -21.69 20.39 -8.58
C LYS A 28 -22.74 21.09 -7.71
N GLN A 29 -24.02 20.78 -7.88
CA GLN A 29 -25.10 21.33 -7.04
C GLN A 29 -24.95 20.93 -5.56
N GLY A 30 -24.46 19.72 -5.29
CA GLY A 30 -24.20 19.24 -3.94
C GLY A 30 -23.04 19.93 -3.23
N GLN A 31 -22.17 20.69 -3.94
CA GLN A 31 -21.09 21.45 -3.31
C GLN A 31 -21.61 22.61 -2.45
N ASP A 32 -22.70 23.23 -2.88
CA ASP A 32 -23.29 24.40 -2.21
C ASP A 32 -24.38 24.03 -1.20
N GLN A 33 -24.72 22.75 -1.08
CA GLN A 33 -25.74 22.27 -0.15
C GLN A 33 -25.12 21.82 1.17
N GLU A 34 -25.66 22.32 2.29
CA GLU A 34 -25.36 21.76 3.61
C GLU A 34 -25.84 20.31 3.66
N THR A 35 -24.90 19.39 3.87
CA THR A 35 -25.21 17.97 4.00
C THR A 35 -25.92 17.70 5.33
N ASN A 36 -27.23 17.51 5.31
CA ASN A 36 -28.03 17.09 6.49
C ASN A 36 -27.82 15.62 6.90
N GLY A 37 -26.82 14.94 6.32
CA GLY A 37 -26.51 13.55 6.64
C GLY A 37 -25.34 13.45 7.63
N THR A 38 -25.62 13.09 8.88
CA THR A 38 -24.59 12.51 9.73
C THR A 38 -24.28 11.10 9.22
N TYR A 39 -23.44 11.00 8.19
CA TYR A 39 -22.93 9.71 7.78
C TYR A 39 -22.07 9.21 8.93
N LYS A 40 -22.56 8.20 9.67
CA LYS A 40 -21.82 7.55 10.77
C LYS A 40 -20.72 6.65 10.20
N PHE A 41 -19.86 7.20 9.34
CA PHE A 41 -18.60 6.58 8.99
C PHE A 41 -17.75 6.60 10.26
N ASN A 42 -17.50 5.42 10.82
CA ASN A 42 -16.56 5.28 11.92
C ASN A 42 -15.29 4.65 11.36
N PRO A 43 -14.28 5.46 10.97
CA PRO A 43 -13.01 4.95 10.46
C PRO A 43 -12.41 3.89 11.38
N ARG A 44 -12.60 3.99 12.71
CA ARG A 44 -12.04 3.04 13.68
C ARG A 44 -12.61 1.62 13.53
N LYS A 45 -13.83 1.47 13.00
CA LYS A 45 -14.43 0.14 12.77
C LYS A 45 -13.96 -0.49 11.46
N ILE A 46 -13.71 0.34 10.44
CA ILE A 46 -13.40 -0.12 9.08
C ILE A 46 -11.89 -0.29 8.89
N TRP A 47 -11.10 0.61 9.46
CA TRP A 47 -9.64 0.62 9.31
C TRP A 47 -8.96 -0.70 9.71
N PRO A 48 -9.32 -1.36 10.84
CA PRO A 48 -8.73 -2.65 11.18
C PRO A 48 -9.00 -3.73 10.13
N LYS A 49 -10.19 -3.70 9.50
CA LYS A 49 -10.55 -4.65 8.45
C LYS A 49 -9.73 -4.40 7.18
N ILE A 50 -9.69 -3.16 6.70
CA ILE A 50 -8.87 -2.76 5.55
C ILE A 50 -7.40 -3.11 5.77
N LYS A 51 -6.85 -2.74 6.94
CA LYS A 51 -5.45 -3.03 7.31
C LYS A 51 -5.20 -4.54 7.28
N LYS A 52 -6.09 -5.35 7.83
CA LYS A 52 -5.98 -6.81 7.83
C LYS A 52 -5.97 -7.38 6.41
N ASP A 53 -6.90 -6.94 5.57
CA ASP A 53 -7.03 -7.44 4.20
C ASP A 53 -5.80 -7.04 3.36
N LEU A 54 -5.35 -5.79 3.48
CA LEU A 54 -4.13 -5.29 2.82
C LEU A 54 -2.88 -6.07 3.25
N TRP A 55 -2.73 -6.36 4.56
CA TRP A 55 -1.60 -7.15 5.05
C TRP A 55 -1.63 -8.59 4.55
N LYS A 56 -2.82 -9.17 4.40
CA LYS A 56 -2.98 -10.50 3.85
C LYS A 56 -2.54 -10.53 2.39
N GLU A 57 -3.06 -9.61 1.57
CA GLU A 57 -2.67 -9.48 0.15
C GLU A 57 -1.17 -9.25 -0.02
N TRP A 58 -0.60 -8.34 0.78
CA TRP A 58 0.84 -8.09 0.77
C TRP A 58 1.66 -9.34 1.11
N LYS A 59 1.23 -10.10 2.12
CA LYS A 59 1.92 -11.34 2.51
C LYS A 59 1.87 -12.38 1.39
N GLU A 60 0.70 -12.59 0.78
CA GLU A 60 0.54 -13.51 -0.34
C GLU A 60 1.45 -13.13 -1.51
N GLU A 61 1.53 -11.83 -1.81
CA GLU A 61 2.43 -11.30 -2.84
C GLU A 61 3.91 -11.50 -2.49
N TRP A 62 4.30 -11.22 -1.26
CA TRP A 62 5.65 -11.44 -0.76
C TRP A 62 6.06 -12.91 -0.89
N ASP A 63 5.21 -13.83 -0.41
CA ASP A 63 5.46 -15.26 -0.49
C ASP A 63 5.61 -15.70 -1.96
N ARG A 64 4.81 -15.14 -2.88
CA ARG A 64 4.94 -15.40 -4.33
C ARG A 64 6.24 -14.86 -4.92
N ILE A 65 6.61 -13.62 -4.65
CA ILE A 65 7.81 -12.99 -5.20
C ILE A 65 9.06 -13.74 -4.72
N THR A 66 9.11 -14.08 -3.43
CA THR A 66 10.29 -14.69 -2.80
C THR A 66 10.62 -16.09 -3.33
N LEU A 67 9.64 -16.79 -3.94
CA LEU A 67 9.90 -18.04 -4.68
C LEU A 67 10.78 -17.83 -5.92
N THR A 68 10.72 -16.65 -6.55
CA THR A 68 11.40 -16.35 -7.83
C THR A 68 12.57 -15.38 -7.67
N LYS A 69 12.46 -14.36 -6.82
CA LYS A 69 13.45 -13.29 -6.63
C LYS A 69 13.60 -12.94 -5.15
N GLY A 70 14.81 -12.54 -4.74
CA GLY A 70 15.02 -12.06 -3.36
C GLY A 70 15.02 -13.15 -2.28
N LYS A 71 15.22 -14.43 -2.64
CA LYS A 71 15.33 -15.57 -1.69
C LYS A 71 16.28 -15.30 -0.53
N TYR A 72 17.43 -14.67 -0.81
CA TYR A 72 18.39 -14.29 0.22
C TYR A 72 17.77 -13.35 1.27
N TYR A 73 17.13 -12.28 0.81
CA TYR A 73 16.42 -11.35 1.69
C TYR A 73 15.23 -11.97 2.42
N ALA A 74 14.49 -12.85 1.76
CA ALA A 74 13.37 -13.59 2.36
C ALA A 74 13.83 -14.49 3.51
N ASN A 75 14.99 -15.13 3.35
CA ASN A 75 15.58 -15.97 4.40
C ASN A 75 16.03 -15.15 5.62
N LEU A 76 16.52 -13.93 5.40
CA LEU A 76 16.90 -13.00 6.46
C LEU A 76 15.67 -12.41 7.16
N GLN A 77 14.64 -12.04 6.39
CA GLN A 77 13.41 -11.42 6.88
C GLN A 77 12.24 -12.40 6.78
N GLN A 78 12.20 -13.33 7.74
CA GLN A 78 11.19 -14.40 7.80
C GLN A 78 9.79 -13.89 8.19
N SER A 79 9.68 -12.64 8.66
CA SER A 79 8.41 -12.01 9.01
C SER A 79 8.18 -10.73 8.21
N THR A 80 7.06 -10.68 7.49
CA THR A 80 6.57 -9.45 6.84
C THR A 80 5.90 -8.49 7.82
N LYS A 81 5.71 -8.89 9.09
CA LYS A 81 5.25 -7.96 10.14
C LYS A 81 6.38 -6.99 10.46
N ILE A 82 6.34 -5.83 9.83
CA ILE A 82 7.04 -4.65 10.33
C ILE A 82 6.44 -4.38 11.71
N ASN A 83 7.27 -4.39 12.76
CA ASN A 83 6.83 -4.09 14.13
C ASN A 83 5.90 -2.87 14.09
N GLU A 84 4.65 -3.03 14.55
CA GLU A 84 3.58 -2.03 14.42
C GLU A 84 3.85 -0.73 15.20
N ASN A 85 5.04 -0.61 15.78
CA ASN A 85 5.51 0.56 16.48
C ASN A 85 6.83 1.07 15.89
N PRO A 86 6.81 1.80 14.75
CA PRO A 86 7.97 2.58 14.30
C PRO A 86 8.31 3.72 15.27
N GLY A 87 7.48 3.96 16.30
CA GLY A 87 7.67 4.98 17.34
C GLY A 87 8.88 4.74 18.25
N THR A 88 9.47 3.54 18.25
CA THR A 88 10.79 3.35 18.87
C THR A 88 11.90 3.59 17.85
N LYS A 89 12.36 4.85 17.83
CA LYS A 89 13.71 5.29 17.40
C LYS A 89 14.03 5.41 15.90
N ILE A 90 13.07 5.64 15.01
CA ILE A 90 13.41 6.08 13.63
C ILE A 90 14.08 7.47 13.62
N SER A 91 13.84 8.30 14.64
CA SER A 91 14.45 9.65 14.77
C SER A 91 15.97 9.67 14.93
N ILE A 92 16.64 8.52 15.09
CA ILE A 92 18.10 8.43 15.28
C ILE A 92 18.82 7.93 14.02
N ILE A 93 18.08 7.47 13.00
CA ILE A 93 18.67 6.89 11.80
C ILE A 93 18.75 7.94 10.69
N THR A 94 19.96 8.36 10.36
CA THR A 94 20.23 9.22 9.20
C THR A 94 20.04 8.43 7.89
N GLN A 95 19.82 9.14 6.77
CA GLN A 95 19.72 8.53 5.44
C GLN A 95 20.97 7.70 5.09
N GLU A 96 22.14 8.14 5.54
CA GLU A 96 23.41 7.43 5.37
C GLU A 96 23.40 6.07 6.08
N ASN A 97 22.87 6.02 7.29
CA ASN A 97 22.71 4.77 8.04
C ASN A 97 21.72 3.83 7.35
N ILE A 98 20.59 4.34 6.85
CA ILE A 98 19.64 3.54 6.06
C ILE A 98 20.32 2.95 4.84
N THR A 99 21.05 3.77 4.09
CA THR A 99 21.76 3.36 2.87
C THR A 99 22.81 2.29 3.18
N THR A 100 23.56 2.47 4.27
CA THR A 100 24.60 1.53 4.72
C THR A 100 23.98 0.20 5.13
N ILE A 101 22.90 0.22 5.92
CA ILE A 101 22.16 -0.98 6.31
C ILE A 101 21.61 -1.71 5.07
N ASN A 102 20.99 -0.99 4.14
CA ASN A 102 20.48 -1.58 2.90
C ASN A 102 21.59 -2.23 2.07
N ARG A 103 22.76 -1.59 1.96
CA ARG A 103 23.94 -2.14 1.28
C ARG A 103 24.45 -3.41 1.96
N LEU A 104 24.55 -3.43 3.29
CA LEU A 104 24.95 -4.61 4.05
C LEU A 104 23.95 -5.76 3.86
N LEU A 105 22.65 -5.47 3.98
CA LEU A 105 21.60 -6.48 3.81
C LEU A 105 21.50 -7.00 2.37
N SER A 106 21.93 -6.23 1.37
CA SER A 106 21.93 -6.67 -0.05
C SER A 106 23.23 -7.35 -0.44
N GLY A 107 24.22 -7.42 0.44
CA GLY A 107 25.57 -7.85 0.08
C GLY A 107 26.29 -6.87 -0.85
N HIS A 108 25.75 -5.67 -1.07
CA HIS A 108 26.42 -4.56 -1.75
C HIS A 108 27.30 -3.77 -0.78
N CYS A 109 28.07 -4.47 0.06
CA CYS A 109 29.14 -3.84 0.80
C CYS A 109 30.30 -3.57 -0.17
N CYS A 110 30.94 -2.41 -0.06
CA CYS A 110 32.17 -2.09 -0.80
C CYS A 110 33.37 -2.89 -0.23
N THR A 111 33.17 -4.15 0.18
CA THR A 111 34.29 -5.01 0.52
C THR A 111 34.86 -5.57 -0.77
N PRO A 112 36.18 -5.59 -0.93
CA PRO A 112 36.82 -6.21 -2.08
C PRO A 112 36.79 -7.75 -1.94
N GLN A 113 35.62 -8.33 -1.66
CA GLN A 113 35.43 -9.77 -1.48
C GLN A 113 35.92 -10.55 -2.71
N HIS A 114 35.71 -9.97 -3.91
CA HIS A 114 36.19 -10.50 -5.18
C HIS A 114 37.73 -10.57 -5.30
N LEU A 115 38.49 -9.85 -4.47
CA LEU A 115 39.95 -9.95 -4.42
C LEU A 115 40.43 -11.16 -3.59
N PHE A 116 39.54 -11.80 -2.82
CA PHE A 116 39.90 -12.85 -1.87
C PHE A 116 39.15 -14.18 -2.08
N LEU A 117 38.28 -14.27 -3.11
CA LEU A 117 37.70 -15.53 -3.55
C LEU A 117 38.73 -16.25 -4.42
N LYS A 118 39.38 -17.29 -3.87
CA LYS A 118 40.20 -18.27 -4.60
C LYS A 118 39.36 -19.42 -5.11
#